data_AF-A0AAW0VTP2-F1
#
_entry.id   AF-A0AAW0VTP2-F1
#
_cell.length_a   1.000
_cell.length_b   1.000
_cell.length_c   1.000
_cell.angle_alpha   90.00
_cell.angle_beta   90.00
_cell.angle_gamma   90.00
#
_symmetry.space_group_name_H-M   'P 1'
#
loop_
_entity.id
_entity.type
_entity.pdbx_description
1 polymer ?
#
loop_
_entity_poly.entity_id
_entity_poly.type
_entity_poly.pdbx_seq_one_letter_code
_entity_poly.pdbx_strand_id
1 'polypeptide(L)'
;VRVITNPNEFYRELLNKVKNAPHCICLSSLYLGTRKLEKDLVMAMSNRAAICKDLRVHWLLGYTRGSHGDFNSRKMLQPLISRHPDTFTVSLCHTPDLRGILKWIMPQCWNETIGLQHMSFTCLMTHLLYLGPM
;
A
#
# COMPACT_ATOMS: atom_id res chain seq x y z
N VAL A 1 -21.34 -9.00 -0.76
CA VAL A 1 -19.88 -9.22 -0.59
C VAL A 1 -19.40 -10.07 -1.75
N ARG A 2 -18.39 -9.63 -2.51
CA ARG A 2 -17.80 -10.38 -3.64
C ARG A 2 -16.37 -10.75 -3.27
N VAL A 3 -16.08 -12.05 -3.25
CA VAL A 3 -14.72 -12.56 -2.99
C VAL A 3 -14.03 -12.74 -4.33
N ILE A 4 -12.86 -12.12 -4.49
CA ILE A 4 -12.04 -12.24 -5.70
C ILE A 4 -10.84 -13.12 -5.36
N THR A 5 -10.73 -14.26 -6.03
CA THR A 5 -9.63 -15.21 -5.81
C THR A 5 -8.52 -15.08 -6.85
N ASN A 6 -8.82 -14.50 -8.02
CA ASN A 6 -7.86 -14.31 -9.09
C ASN A 6 -7.09 -12.98 -8.94
N PRO A 7 -5.74 -12.99 -8.86
CA PRO A 7 -4.94 -11.76 -8.71
C PRO A 7 -5.13 -10.73 -9.83
N ASN A 8 -5.32 -11.17 -11.08
CA ASN A 8 -5.53 -10.27 -12.21
C ASN A 8 -6.92 -9.63 -12.20
N GLU A 9 -7.92 -10.37 -11.72
CA GLU A 9 -9.25 -9.81 -11.48
C GLU A 9 -9.22 -8.80 -10.34
N PHE A 10 -8.51 -9.12 -9.25
CA PHE A 10 -8.33 -8.21 -8.13
C PHE A 10 -7.70 -6.89 -8.57
N TYR A 11 -6.61 -6.94 -9.34
CA TYR A 11 -5.94 -5.75 -9.84
C TYR A 11 -6.85 -4.90 -10.75
N ARG A 12 -7.60 -5.54 -11.64
CA ARG A 12 -8.55 -4.84 -12.53
C ARG A 12 -9.66 -4.15 -11.75
N GLU A 13 -10.22 -4.82 -10.75
CA GLU A 13 -11.26 -4.24 -9.89
C GLU A 13 -10.71 -3.11 -9.02
N LEU A 14 -9.49 -3.25 -8.50
CA LEU A 14 -8.79 -2.19 -7.77
C LEU A 14 -8.60 -0.95 -8.65
N LEU A 15 -8.09 -1.11 -9.88
CA LEU A 15 -7.95 -0.01 -10.84
C LEU A 15 -9.29 0.64 -11.17
N ASN A 16 -10.33 -0.15 -11.38
CA ASN A 16 -11.65 0.35 -11.69
C ASN A 16 -12.20 1.21 -10.54
N LYS A 17 -12.02 0.77 -9.30
CA LYS A 17 -12.42 1.55 -8.11
C LYS A 17 -11.62 2.84 -7.99
N VAL A 18 -10.30 2.81 -8.20
CA VAL A 18 -9.45 4.00 -8.21
C VAL A 18 -9.93 5.03 -9.24
N LYS A 19 -10.22 4.60 -10.47
CA LYS A 19 -10.66 5.49 -11.56
C LYS A 19 -12.02 6.15 -11.30
N ASN A 20 -12.88 5.51 -10.50
CA ASN A 20 -14.24 5.97 -10.23
C ASN A 20 -14.44 6.51 -8.81
N ALA A 21 -13.36 6.67 -8.03
CA ALA A 21 -13.43 7.12 -6.64
C ALA A 21 -14.04 8.53 -6.54
N PRO A 22 -15.16 8.72 -5.80
CA PRO A 22 -15.84 10.02 -5.78
C PRO A 22 -15.20 11.01 -4.80
N HIS A 23 -14.69 10.55 -3.65
CA HIS A 23 -14.25 11.44 -2.57
C HIS A 23 -12.98 10.98 -1.84
N CYS A 24 -12.80 9.68 -1.60
CA CYS A 24 -11.63 9.20 -0.89
C CYS A 24 -11.12 7.85 -1.39
N ILE A 25 -9.80 7.67 -1.28
CA ILE A 25 -9.09 6.42 -1.53
C ILE A 25 -8.21 6.16 -0.31
N CYS A 26 -8.48 5.12 0.47
CA CYS A 26 -7.60 4.69 1.55
C CYS A 26 -6.95 3.35 1.17
N LEU A 27 -5.62 3.32 1.13
CA LEU A 27 -4.84 2.12 0.84
C LEU A 27 -3.98 1.77 2.05
N SER A 28 -3.86 0.48 2.34
CA SER A 28 -2.91 -0.03 3.31
C SER A 28 -2.15 -1.22 2.75
N SER A 29 -0.82 -1.16 2.83
CA SER A 29 0.05 -2.23 2.35
C SER A 29 1.39 -2.24 3.08
N LEU A 30 2.02 -3.40 3.20
CA LEU A 30 3.36 -3.53 3.79
C LEU A 30 4.40 -2.73 3.00
N TYR A 31 4.34 -2.87 1.69
CA TYR A 31 5.13 -2.12 0.73
C TYR A 31 4.31 -1.95 -0.54
N LEU A 32 4.81 -1.12 -1.43
CA LEU A 32 4.34 -0.95 -2.78
C LEU A 32 5.48 -1.32 -3.71
N GLY A 33 5.27 -2.34 -4.54
CA GLY A 33 6.24 -2.79 -5.55
C GLY A 33 6.54 -1.70 -6.57
N THR A 34 7.58 -1.91 -7.37
CA THR A 34 8.08 -0.92 -8.34
C THR A 34 7.93 -1.38 -9.78
N ARG A 35 7.11 -2.42 -10.00
CA ARG A 35 6.83 -2.99 -11.31
C ARG A 35 5.73 -2.20 -12.01
N LYS A 36 5.42 -2.61 -13.24
CA LYS A 36 4.52 -1.89 -14.15
C LYS A 36 3.12 -1.70 -13.55
N LEU A 37 2.56 -2.72 -12.91
CA LEU A 37 1.20 -2.67 -12.36
C LEU A 37 1.07 -1.63 -11.24
N GLU A 38 2.06 -1.56 -10.37
CA GLU A 38 2.08 -0.61 -9.26
C GLU A 38 2.28 0.83 -9.75
N LYS A 39 3.10 1.02 -10.78
CA LYS A 39 3.25 2.30 -11.48
C LYS A 39 1.94 2.74 -12.14
N ASP A 40 1.26 1.83 -12.83
CA ASP A 40 -0.01 2.09 -13.50
C ASP A 40 -1.11 2.46 -12.47
N LEU A 41 -1.14 1.79 -11.32
CA LEU A 41 -2.04 2.12 -10.21
C LEU A 41 -1.79 3.53 -9.67
N VAL A 42 -0.51 3.87 -9.42
CA VAL A 42 -0.07 5.21 -9.00
C VAL A 42 -0.49 6.28 -10.00
N MET A 43 -0.30 6.02 -11.29
CA MET A 43 -0.69 6.93 -12.36
C MET A 43 -2.22 7.11 -12.41
N ALA A 44 -2.98 6.05 -12.23
CA ALA A 44 -4.44 6.11 -12.18
C ALA A 44 -4.94 6.99 -11.03
N MET A 45 -4.32 6.90 -9.85
CA MET A 45 -4.65 7.79 -8.72
C MET A 45 -4.31 9.26 -9.02
N SER A 46 -3.14 9.52 -9.62
CA SER A 46 -2.74 10.88 -10.02
C SER A 46 -3.74 11.48 -11.01
N ASN A 47 -4.12 10.71 -12.03
CA ASN A 47 -5.07 11.16 -13.05
C ASN A 47 -6.45 11.42 -12.43
N ARG A 48 -6.88 10.58 -11.49
CA ARG A 48 -8.16 10.79 -10.78
C ARG A 48 -8.14 12.06 -9.93
N ALA A 49 -7.04 12.31 -9.20
CA ALA A 49 -6.87 13.52 -8.41
C ALA A 49 -6.83 14.79 -9.27
N ALA A 50 -6.30 14.72 -10.50
CA ALA A 50 -6.32 15.84 -11.43
C ALA A 50 -7.74 16.20 -11.91
N ILE A 51 -8.64 15.22 -12.00
CA ILE A 51 -10.03 15.41 -12.42
C ILE A 51 -10.92 15.81 -11.23
N CYS A 52 -10.75 15.16 -10.09
CA CYS A 52 -11.56 15.35 -8.90
C CYS A 52 -10.74 16.06 -7.81
N LYS A 53 -10.89 17.38 -7.72
CA LYS A 53 -10.13 18.23 -6.79
C LYS A 53 -10.42 17.94 -5.31
N ASP A 54 -11.62 17.47 -5.01
CA ASP A 54 -12.05 17.11 -3.64
C ASP A 54 -11.64 15.69 -3.23
N LEU A 55 -10.95 14.97 -4.11
CA LEU A 55 -10.45 13.63 -3.81
C LEU A 55 -9.38 13.70 -2.72
N ARG A 56 -9.49 12.81 -1.73
CA ARG A 56 -8.44 12.57 -0.73
C ARG A 56 -7.87 11.18 -0.86
N VAL A 57 -6.54 11.08 -0.95
CA VAL A 57 -5.83 9.81 -1.06
C VAL A 57 -4.95 9.62 0.18
N HIS A 58 -5.26 8.60 0.97
CA HIS A 58 -4.50 8.20 2.14
C HIS A 58 -3.83 6.86 1.89
N TRP A 59 -2.51 6.79 2.04
CA TRP A 59 -1.78 5.52 1.93
C TRP A 59 -1.00 5.23 3.20
N LEU A 60 -1.35 4.15 3.88
CA LEU A 60 -0.60 3.61 5.00
C LEU A 60 0.39 2.54 4.52
N LEU A 61 1.69 2.79 4.69
CA LEU A 61 2.76 1.86 4.31
C LEU A 61 3.50 1.31 5.54
N GLY A 62 3.94 0.06 5.48
CA GLY A 62 4.84 -0.52 6.48
C GLY A 62 6.24 0.11 6.43
N TYR A 63 6.73 0.65 7.55
CA TYR A 63 7.97 1.42 7.61
C TYR A 63 9.22 0.60 7.23
N THR A 64 9.36 -0.61 7.77
CA THR A 64 10.58 -1.42 7.63
C THR A 64 10.76 -1.97 6.20
N ARG A 65 9.68 -2.44 5.58
CA ARG A 65 9.72 -2.99 4.20
C ARG A 65 9.47 -1.98 3.10
N GLY A 66 8.72 -0.91 3.35
CA GLY A 66 8.50 0.19 2.39
C GLY A 66 9.74 1.05 2.12
N SER A 67 10.85 0.80 2.84
CA SER A 67 12.09 1.60 2.83
C SER A 67 13.32 0.82 2.41
N HIS A 68 13.16 -0.47 2.09
CA HIS A 68 14.29 -1.34 1.75
C HIS A 68 14.69 -1.15 0.28
N GLY A 69 16.00 -1.02 0.03
CA GLY A 69 16.57 -0.84 -1.32
C GLY A 69 16.56 0.60 -1.86
N ASP A 70 17.37 0.81 -2.92
CA ASP A 70 17.61 2.12 -3.54
C ASP A 70 16.39 2.71 -4.25
N PHE A 71 15.49 1.86 -4.79
CA PHE A 71 14.22 2.28 -5.37
C PHE A 71 13.08 1.61 -4.62
N ASN A 72 12.48 2.37 -3.70
CA ASN A 72 11.50 1.88 -2.74
C ASN A 72 10.15 2.60 -2.88
N SER A 73 9.17 2.15 -2.11
CA SER A 73 7.79 2.68 -2.14
C SER A 73 7.74 4.19 -1.89
N ARG A 74 8.64 4.73 -1.06
CA ARG A 74 8.72 6.18 -0.80
C ARG A 74 9.14 6.94 -2.04
N LYS A 75 10.19 6.51 -2.74
CA LYS A 75 10.63 7.15 -3.99
C LYS A 75 9.56 7.10 -5.08
N MET A 76 8.77 6.02 -5.14
CA MET A 76 7.71 5.91 -6.13
C MET A 76 6.51 6.83 -5.84
N LEU A 77 6.19 7.06 -4.57
CA LEU A 77 5.08 7.95 -4.17
C LEU A 77 5.49 9.42 -4.04
N GLN A 78 6.78 9.71 -3.88
CA GLN A 78 7.29 11.07 -3.70
C GLN A 78 6.81 12.06 -4.79
N PRO A 79 6.84 11.74 -6.09
CA PRO A 79 6.34 12.65 -7.12
C PRO A 79 4.85 12.97 -7.00
N LEU A 80 4.04 12.03 -6.47
CA LEU A 80 2.59 12.26 -6.28
C LEU A 80 2.35 13.27 -5.16
N ILE A 81 3.06 13.11 -4.04
CA ILE A 81 2.96 14.02 -2.91
C ILE A 81 3.42 15.42 -3.32
N SER A 82 4.54 15.53 -4.06
CA SER A 82 5.03 16.82 -4.54
C SER A 82 4.08 17.51 -5.53
N ARG A 83 3.38 16.74 -6.38
CA ARG A 83 2.47 17.30 -7.39
C ARG A 83 1.08 17.62 -6.83
N HIS A 84 0.65 16.92 -5.79
CA HIS A 84 -0.68 17.01 -5.21
C HIS A 84 -0.64 16.99 -3.67
N PRO A 85 0.02 17.97 -3.02
CA PRO A 85 0.28 17.95 -1.58
C PRO A 85 -1.00 17.94 -0.73
N ASP A 86 -2.06 18.60 -1.19
CA ASP A 86 -3.34 18.69 -0.47
C ASP A 86 -4.23 17.45 -0.65
N THR A 87 -3.95 16.65 -1.69
CA THR A 87 -4.74 15.46 -2.05
C THR A 87 -4.11 14.18 -1.51
N PHE A 88 -2.77 14.06 -1.54
CA PHE A 88 -2.06 12.83 -1.20
C PHE A 88 -1.39 12.90 0.17
N THR A 89 -1.79 12.01 1.07
CA THR A 89 -1.14 11.80 2.37
C THR A 89 -0.58 10.38 2.44
N VAL A 90 0.73 10.25 2.64
CA VAL A 90 1.37 8.96 2.90
C VAL A 90 1.79 8.89 4.35
N SER A 91 1.25 7.92 5.07
CA SER A 91 1.59 7.61 6.46
C SER A 91 2.43 6.35 6.52
N LEU A 92 3.46 6.35 7.35
CA LEU A 92 4.31 5.18 7.55
C LEU A 92 3.96 4.56 8.91
N CYS A 93 3.35 3.37 8.89
CA CYS A 93 3.11 2.60 10.08
C CYS A 93 4.41 1.93 10.51
N HIS A 94 4.89 2.29 11.69
CA HIS A 94 5.95 1.54 12.35
C HIS A 94 5.30 0.50 13.26
N THR A 95 5.34 -0.77 12.86
CA THR A 95 5.06 -1.85 13.81
C THR A 95 6.25 -1.91 14.77
N PRO A 96 6.04 -1.78 16.10
CA PRO A 96 7.12 -2.01 17.04
C PRO A 96 7.44 -3.51 17.06
N ASP A 97 8.43 -3.94 16.28
CA ASP A 97 8.98 -5.30 16.43
C ASP A 97 9.74 -5.38 17.78
N LEU A 98 9.16 -6.16 18.69
CA LEU A 98 9.80 -6.88 19.82
C LEU A 98 10.84 -6.07 20.62
N ARG A 99 10.37 -5.32 21.63
CA ARG A 99 11.25 -4.71 22.65
C ARG A 99 11.93 -5.79 23.51
N GLY A 100 13.25 -5.67 23.71
CA GLY A 100 14.01 -6.33 24.80
C GLY A 100 14.96 -7.45 24.38
N ILE A 101 15.36 -8.26 25.38
CA ILE A 101 16.37 -9.35 25.38
C ILE A 101 16.20 -10.36 24.22
N LEU A 102 14.99 -10.47 23.65
CA LEU A 102 14.65 -11.35 22.53
C LEU A 102 15.46 -11.09 21.25
N LYS A 103 15.95 -9.86 21.02
CA LYS A 103 16.79 -9.52 19.86
C LYS A 103 18.18 -10.16 19.91
N TRP A 104 18.67 -10.53 21.10
CA TRP A 104 20.03 -11.03 21.30
C TRP A 104 20.13 -12.56 21.13
N ILE A 105 19.00 -13.28 21.23
CA ILE A 105 18.95 -14.75 21.19
C ILE A 105 18.62 -15.28 19.77
N MET A 106 18.16 -14.43 18.84
CA MET A 106 17.74 -14.91 17.52
C MET A 106 18.87 -14.94 16.47
N PRO A 107 19.26 -16.12 15.95
CA PRO A 107 20.26 -16.25 14.90
C PRO A 107 19.74 -15.70 13.56
N GLN A 108 20.66 -15.17 12.74
CA GLN A 108 20.38 -14.53 11.44
C GLN A 108 19.53 -15.38 10.46
N CYS A 109 19.51 -16.70 10.60
CA CYS A 109 18.81 -17.63 9.72
C CYS A 109 17.30 -17.77 10.01
N TRP A 110 16.77 -17.16 11.07
CA TRP A 110 15.33 -17.17 11.40
C TRP A 110 14.59 -15.89 11.01
N ASN A 111 15.29 -14.94 10.36
CA ASN A 111 14.72 -13.69 9.90
C ASN A 111 13.70 -13.87 8.75
N GLU A 112 13.70 -15.04 8.08
CA GLU A 112 12.73 -15.38 7.03
C GLU A 112 11.42 -15.96 7.58
N THR A 113 11.40 -16.55 8.78
CA THR A 113 10.23 -17.35 9.24
C THR A 113 9.39 -16.67 10.34
N ILE A 114 9.98 -15.83 11.21
CA ILE A 114 9.22 -15.19 12.31
C ILE A 114 8.75 -13.76 11.95
N GLY A 115 9.29 -13.18 10.88
CA GLY A 115 8.93 -11.85 10.38
C GLY A 115 7.88 -11.84 9.26
N LEU A 116 7.06 -12.89 9.13
CA LEU A 116 5.87 -12.87 8.29
C LEU A 116 4.79 -12.02 8.97
N GLN A 117 5.02 -10.71 9.05
CA GLN A 117 3.94 -9.78 9.27
C GLN A 117 3.03 -9.85 8.04
N HIS A 118 2.03 -10.74 8.07
CA HIS A 118 0.99 -10.90 7.05
C HIS A 118 0.03 -9.70 7.11
N MET A 119 0.51 -8.48 6.85
CA MET A 119 -0.42 -7.40 6.49
C MET A 119 -0.89 -7.68 5.06
N SER A 120 -2.06 -8.30 4.95
CA SER A 120 -2.82 -8.36 3.71
C SER A 120 -2.98 -6.94 3.17
N PHE A 121 -2.68 -6.76 1.87
CA PHE A 121 -2.98 -5.51 1.16
C PHE A 121 -4.47 -5.22 1.33
N THR A 122 -4.80 -4.21 2.13
CA THR A 122 -6.19 -3.87 2.44
C THR A 122 -6.49 -2.52 1.81
N CYS A 123 -7.22 -2.57 0.70
CA CYS A 123 -7.72 -1.39 0.00
C CYS A 123 -9.08 -1.03 0.59
N LEU A 124 -9.13 0.06 1.35
CA LEU A 124 -10.34 0.61 1.94
C LEU A 124 -10.81 1.78 1.07
N MET A 125 -11.32 1.45 -0.11
CA MET A 125 -12.25 2.33 -0.80
C MET A 125 -13.63 2.04 -0.22
N THR A 126 -14.57 2.98 -0.26
CA THR A 126 -15.90 2.96 0.40
C THR A 126 -16.77 1.69 0.19
N HIS A 127 -16.29 0.70 -0.58
CA HIS A 127 -16.74 -0.70 -0.56
C HIS A 127 -15.55 -1.66 -0.32
N LEU A 128 -15.60 -2.39 0.79
CA LEU A 128 -14.59 -3.32 1.30
C LEU A 128 -14.16 -4.37 0.25
N LEU A 129 -12.87 -4.41 -0.09
CA LEU A 129 -12.23 -5.54 -0.78
C LEU A 129 -11.32 -6.24 0.24
N TYR A 130 -11.78 -7.40 0.73
CA TYR A 130 -11.02 -8.22 1.68
C TYR A 130 -10.34 -9.36 0.93
N LEU A 131 -9.03 -9.51 1.15
CA LEU A 131 -8.24 -10.65 0.70
C LEU A 131 -7.77 -11.38 1.97
N GLY A 132 -8.55 -12.39 2.36
CA GLY A 132 -8.22 -13.27 3.47
C GLY A 132 -7.27 -14.39 3.02
N PRO A 133 -6.41 -14.90 3.91
CA PRO A 133 -5.67 -16.13 3.65
C PRO A 133 -6.65 -17.31 3.58
N MET A 134 -6.41 -18.24 2.64
CA MET A 134 -6.92 -19.61 2.73
C MET A 134 -6.04 -20.38 3.72
#